data_AF-A0A970WUP3-F1
#
_entry.id   AF-A0A970WUP3-F1
#
_cell.length_a   1.000
_cell.length_b   1.000
_cell.length_c   1.000
_cell.angle_alpha   90.00
_cell.angle_beta   90.00
_cell.angle_gamma   90.00
#
_symmetry.space_group_name_H-M   'P 1'
#
loop_
_entity.id
_entity.type
_entity.pdbx_description
1 polymer ?
#
loop_
_entity_poly.entity_id
_entity_poly.type
_entity_poly.pdbx_seq_one_letter_code
_entity_poly.pdbx_strand_id
1 'polypeptide(L)'
;MTSDDKMIQLKDALALCDVHLQRMLYAFHKIDHLFPLTVLEYNQLSPDDLSYSDQLIFRFSKLQTIVGSKLFPSLLDNLGEDIQGLPFIDILKKWKS
;
A
#
# COMPACT_ATOMS: atom_id res chain seq x y z
N MET A 1 -19.13 -18.41 -1.50
CA MET A 1 -18.58 -17.66 -0.36
C MET A 1 -19.74 -16.97 0.33
N THR A 2 -19.86 -17.08 1.65
CA THR A 2 -20.94 -16.42 2.39
C THR A 2 -20.68 -14.91 2.48
N SER A 3 -21.69 -14.11 2.84
CA SER A 3 -21.50 -12.66 3.05
C SER A 3 -20.48 -12.38 4.17
N ASP A 4 -20.43 -13.23 5.19
CA ASP A 4 -19.50 -13.10 6.31
C ASP A 4 -18.06 -13.36 5.87
N ASP A 5 -17.83 -14.36 5.01
CA ASP A 5 -16.50 -14.66 4.45
C ASP A 5 -15.94 -13.49 3.65
N LYS A 6 -16.78 -12.83 2.82
CA LYS A 6 -16.37 -11.66 2.03
C LYS A 6 -15.95 -10.49 2.92
N MET A 7 -16.70 -10.26 3.99
CA MET A 7 -16.41 -9.20 4.95
C MET A 7 -15.12 -9.46 5.73
N ILE A 8 -14.84 -10.72 6.09
CA ILE A 8 -13.58 -11.12 6.73
C ILE A 8 -12.40 -10.82 5.80
N GLN A 9 -12.47 -11.22 4.53
CA GLN A 9 -11.39 -10.96 3.56
C GLN A 9 -11.09 -9.46 3.38
N LEU A 10 -12.13 -8.63 3.34
CA LEU A 10 -11.97 -7.18 3.26
C LEU A 10 -11.27 -6.61 4.51
N LYS A 11 -11.69 -7.05 5.69
CA LYS A 11 -11.07 -6.64 6.97
C LYS A 11 -9.61 -7.08 7.06
N ASP A 12 -9.29 -8.30 6.63
CA ASP A 12 -7.92 -8.81 6.60
C ASP A 12 -7.04 -8.00 5.63
N ALA A 13 -7.57 -7.67 4.44
CA ALA A 13 -6.86 -6.82 3.48
C ALA A 13 -6.58 -5.42 4.05
N LEU A 14 -7.56 -4.82 4.73
CA LEU A 14 -7.40 -3.52 5.41
C LEU A 14 -6.36 -3.58 6.53
N ALA A 15 -6.40 -4.62 7.38
CA ALA A 15 -5.44 -4.79 8.46
C ALA A 15 -4.01 -4.95 7.94
N LEU A 16 -3.82 -5.71 6.84
CA LEU A 16 -2.53 -5.84 6.18
C LEU A 16 -2.03 -4.50 5.61
N CYS A 17 -2.91 -3.75 4.94
CA CYS A 17 -2.59 -2.40 4.45
C CYS A 17 -2.15 -1.48 5.60
N ASP A 18 -2.88 -1.47 6.71
CA ASP A 18 -2.58 -0.62 7.86
C ASP A 18 -1.20 -0.94 8.44
N VAL A 19 -0.83 -2.22 8.61
CA VAL A 19 0.51 -2.60 9.07
C VAL A 19 1.62 -2.03 8.19
N HIS A 20 1.44 -2.05 6.86
CA HIS A 20 2.41 -1.47 5.94
C HIS A 20 2.42 0.06 5.98
N LEU A 21 1.24 0.69 6.09
CA LEU A 21 1.09 2.13 6.24
C LEU A 21 1.79 2.64 7.50
N GLN A 22 1.53 2.03 8.67
CA GLN A 22 2.16 2.44 9.93
C GLN A 22 3.69 2.35 9.87
N ARG A 23 4.22 1.27 9.28
CA ARG A 23 5.67 1.09 9.11
C ARG A 23 6.29 2.03 8.09
N MET A 24 5.52 2.41 7.08
CA MET A 24 5.91 3.40 6.06
C MET A 24 5.97 4.79 6.68
N LEU A 25 4.94 5.19 7.43
CA LEU A 25 4.89 6.47 8.14
C LEU A 25 6.00 6.57 9.20
N TYR A 26 6.26 5.49 9.92
CA TYR A 26 7.38 5.44 10.87
C TYR A 26 8.72 5.70 10.17
N ALA A 27 9.00 5.00 9.07
CA ALA A 27 10.22 5.20 8.31
C ALA A 27 10.31 6.63 7.76
N PHE A 28 9.22 7.13 7.17
CA PHE A 28 9.16 8.50 6.67
C PHE A 28 9.46 9.52 7.77
N HIS A 29 8.88 9.39 8.95
CA HIS A 29 9.15 10.30 10.07
C HIS A 29 10.61 10.28 10.55
N LYS A 30 11.37 9.21 10.27
CA LYS A 30 12.82 9.18 10.57
C LYS A 30 13.65 9.97 9.57
N ILE A 31 13.15 10.16 8.35
CA ILE A 31 13.89 10.79 7.25
C ILE A 31 13.19 12.03 6.67
N ASP A 32 12.08 12.48 7.27
CA ASP A 32 11.28 13.61 6.77
C ASP A 32 12.09 14.91 6.71
N HIS A 33 13.01 15.09 7.66
CA HIS A 33 13.97 16.18 7.74
C HIS A 33 14.96 16.23 6.56
N LEU A 34 15.14 15.13 5.83
CA LEU A 34 15.97 15.06 4.63
C LEU A 34 15.26 15.60 3.38
N PHE A 35 13.95 15.89 3.49
CA PHE A 35 13.16 16.38 2.36
C PHE A 35 13.04 17.92 2.38
N PRO A 36 13.22 18.60 1.24
CA PRO A 36 13.47 18.03 -0.09
C PRO A 36 14.90 17.47 -0.23
N LEU A 37 15.00 16.24 -0.76
CA LEU A 37 16.27 15.54 -0.90
C LEU A 37 17.06 16.17 -2.06
N THR A 38 18.05 17.02 -1.78
CA THR A 38 18.94 17.54 -2.81
C THR A 38 20.15 16.60 -2.99
N VAL A 39 20.97 16.89 -4.00
CA VAL A 39 22.21 16.15 -4.26
C VAL A 39 23.16 16.20 -3.05
N LEU A 40 23.16 17.30 -2.29
CA LEU A 40 24.03 17.43 -1.11
C LEU A 40 23.58 16.51 0.03
N GLU A 41 22.31 16.53 0.41
CA GLU A 41 21.77 15.68 1.47
C GLU A 41 21.87 14.20 1.08
N TYR A 42 21.61 13.87 -0.19
CA TYR A 42 21.75 12.50 -0.71
C TYR A 42 23.18 11.95 -0.51
N ASN A 43 24.20 12.76 -0.81
CA ASN A 43 25.59 12.35 -0.64
C ASN A 43 26.04 12.29 0.83
N GLN A 44 25.24 12.81 1.76
CA GLN A 44 25.52 12.86 3.19
C GLN A 44 24.65 11.91 4.02
N LEU A 45 23.82 11.08 3.38
CA LEU A 45 22.96 10.13 4.06
C LEU A 45 23.78 9.21 4.97
N SER A 46 23.38 9.15 6.23
CA SER A 46 23.94 8.16 7.15
C SER A 46 23.45 6.75 6.76
N PRO A 47 24.13 5.70 7.23
CA PRO A 47 23.63 4.33 7.07
C PRO A 47 22.20 4.14 7.61
N ASP A 48 21.83 4.86 8.66
CA ASP A 48 20.48 4.82 9.24
C ASP A 48 19.47 5.49 8.30
N ASP A 49 19.80 6.65 7.72
CA ASP A 49 18.94 7.32 6.74
C ASP A 49 18.69 6.46 5.50
N LEU A 50 19.74 5.80 5.02
CA LEU A 50 19.64 4.85 3.90
C LEU A 50 18.71 3.68 4.26
N SER A 51 18.88 3.10 5.45
CA SER A 51 18.04 2.00 5.95
C SER A 51 16.56 2.40 6.06
N TYR A 52 16.26 3.60 6.58
CA TYR A 52 14.89 4.10 6.64
C TYR A 52 14.33 4.45 5.26
N SER A 53 15.17 4.92 4.34
CA SER A 53 14.78 5.14 2.94
C SER A 53 14.40 3.83 2.25
N ASP A 54 15.20 2.78 2.44
CA ASP A 54 14.91 1.43 1.94
C ASP A 54 13.62 0.89 2.56
N GLN A 55 13.42 1.08 3.87
CA GLN A 55 12.18 0.70 4.54
C GLN A 55 10.98 1.46 3.96
N LEU A 56 11.09 2.76 3.73
CA LEU A 56 10.03 3.57 3.13
C LEU A 56 9.63 3.01 1.75
N ILE A 57 10.61 2.81 0.86
CA ILE A 57 10.42 2.28 -0.50
C ILE A 57 9.80 0.88 -0.47
N PHE A 58 10.33 0.00 0.37
CA PHE A 58 9.84 -1.37 0.50
C PHE A 58 8.40 -1.42 1.02
N ARG A 59 8.08 -0.64 2.07
CA ARG A 59 6.75 -0.63 2.67
C ARG A 59 5.72 -0.03 1.71
N PHE A 60 6.07 1.02 0.99
CA PHE A 60 5.23 1.59 -0.06
C PHE A 60 4.92 0.56 -1.16
N SER A 61 5.94 -0.13 -1.67
CA SER A 61 5.77 -1.16 -2.71
C SER A 61 4.86 -2.31 -2.24
N LYS A 62 5.02 -2.75 -0.99
CA LYS A 62 4.15 -3.78 -0.40
C LYS A 62 2.72 -3.29 -0.18
N LEU A 63 2.53 -2.06 0.27
CA LEU A 63 1.21 -1.45 0.42
C LEU A 63 0.49 -1.43 -0.94
N GLN A 64 1.13 -0.92 -1.99
CA GLN A 64 0.57 -0.91 -3.35
C GLN A 64 0.19 -2.31 -3.84
N THR A 65 1.05 -3.31 -3.57
CA THR A 65 0.79 -4.71 -3.94
C THR A 65 -0.47 -5.24 -3.24
N ILE A 66 -0.62 -5.02 -1.93
CA ILE A 66 -1.78 -5.50 -1.16
C ILE A 66 -3.04 -4.76 -1.58
N VAL A 67 -2.96 -3.45 -1.80
CA VAL A 67 -4.07 -2.65 -2.30
C VAL A 67 -4.60 -3.22 -3.60
N GLY A 68 -3.71 -3.47 -4.57
CA GLY A 68 -4.12 -3.95 -5.89
C GLY A 68 -4.56 -5.41 -5.94
N SER A 69 -3.90 -6.30 -5.19
CA SER A 69 -4.15 -7.74 -5.26
C SER A 69 -5.20 -8.26 -4.27
N LYS A 70 -5.49 -7.51 -3.19
CA LYS A 70 -6.40 -7.96 -2.13
C LYS A 70 -7.48 -6.94 -1.79
N LEU A 71 -7.10 -5.70 -1.51
CA LEU A 71 -8.05 -4.69 -1.02
C LEU A 71 -9.10 -4.34 -2.08
N PHE A 72 -8.67 -3.96 -3.29
CA PHE A 72 -9.61 -3.61 -4.35
C PHE A 72 -10.50 -4.79 -4.77
N PRO A 73 -9.96 -6.01 -4.98
CA PRO A 73 -10.81 -7.15 -5.29
C PRO A 73 -11.84 -7.48 -4.22
N SER A 74 -11.43 -7.51 -2.94
CA SER A 74 -12.35 -7.81 -1.83
C SER A 74 -13.40 -6.71 -1.64
N LEU A 75 -13.04 -5.43 -1.82
CA LEU A 75 -14.00 -4.32 -1.77
C LEU A 75 -15.06 -4.45 -2.86
N LEU A 76 -14.66 -4.69 -4.11
CA LEU A 76 -15.57 -4.82 -5.23
C LEU A 76 -16.47 -6.06 -5.11
N ASP A 77 -15.93 -7.18 -4.63
CA ASP A 77 -16.73 -8.39 -4.36
C ASP A 77 -17.78 -8.17 -3.25
N ASN A 78 -17.47 -7.34 -2.24
CA ASN A 78 -18.43 -6.90 -1.22
C ASN A 78 -19.49 -5.93 -1.78
N LEU A 79 -19.17 -5.15 -2.81
CA LEU A 79 -20.13 -4.29 -3.52
C LEU A 79 -20.99 -5.06 -4.54
N GLY A 80 -20.72 -6.34 -4.77
CA GLY A 80 -21.43 -7.17 -5.74
C GLY A 80 -20.96 -6.97 -7.19
N GLU A 81 -19.79 -6.35 -7.38
CA GLU A 81 -19.20 -6.15 -8.70
C GLU A 81 -18.55 -7.44 -9.21
N ASP A 82 -18.85 -7.83 -10.45
CA ASP A 82 -18.11 -8.90 -11.12
C ASP A 82 -16.76 -8.37 -11.61
N ILE A 83 -15.69 -8.98 -11.10
CA ILE A 83 -14.30 -8.63 -11.38
C ILE A 83 -13.47 -9.83 -11.85
N GLN A 84 -14.09 -11.00 -12.03
CA GLN A 84 -13.35 -12.20 -12.41
C GLN A 84 -12.76 -12.05 -13.82
N GLY A 85 -11.45 -12.33 -13.94
CA GLY A 85 -10.74 -12.26 -15.22
C GLY A 85 -10.45 -10.85 -15.73
N LEU A 86 -10.82 -9.79 -14.99
CA LEU A 86 -10.50 -8.42 -15.40
C LEU A 86 -9.02 -8.09 -15.15
N PRO A 87 -8.35 -7.45 -16.13
CA PRO A 87 -7.06 -6.81 -15.90
C PRO A 87 -7.15 -5.75 -14.78
N PHE A 88 -6.08 -5.57 -14.02
CA PHE A 88 -6.03 -4.60 -12.92
C PHE A 88 -6.43 -3.17 -13.33
N ILE A 89 -6.06 -2.75 -14.54
CA ILE A 89 -6.41 -1.42 -15.06
C ILE A 89 -7.93 -1.24 -15.21
N ASP A 90 -8.68 -2.30 -15.50
CA ASP A 90 -10.13 -2.24 -15.66
C ASP A 90 -10.84 -2.27 -14.30
N ILE A 91 -10.27 -2.98 -13.33
CA ILE A 91 -10.66 -2.89 -11.91
C ILE A 91 -10.55 -1.44 -11.41
N LEU A 92 -9.46 -0.74 -11.75
CA LEU A 92 -9.28 0.67 -11.37
C LEU A 92 -10.31 1.61 -12.00
N LYS A 93 -10.75 1.34 -13.24
CA LYS A 93 -11.76 2.17 -13.92
C LYS A 93 -13.11 2.12 -13.22
N LYS A 94 -13.50 0.97 -12.64
CA LYS A 94 -14.75 0.82 -11.90
C LYS A 94 -14.83 1.71 -10.66
N TRP A 95 -13.70 2.16 -10.13
CA TRP A 95 -13.63 3.04 -8.96
C TRP A 95 -13.86 4.53 -9.27
N LYS A 96 -13.81 4.93 -10.55
CA LYS A 96 -13.98 6.33 -10.98
C LYS A 96 -15.40 6.69 -11.43
N SER A 97 -16.34 5.74 -11.35
CA SER A 97 -17.75 5.90 -11.71
C SER A 97 -18.60 6.20 -10.48
#